data_AF-A0A673J1P7-F1
#
_entry.id   AF-A0A673J1P7-F1
#
_cell.length_a   1.000
_cell.length_b   1.000
_cell.length_c   1.000
_cell.angle_alpha   90.00
_cell.angle_beta   90.00
_cell.angle_gamma   90.00
#
_symmetry.space_group_name_H-M   'P 1'
#
loop_
_entity.id
_entity.type
_entity.pdbx_description
1 polymer ?
#
loop_
_entity_poly.entity_id
_entity_poly.type
_entity_poly.pdbx_seq_one_letter_code
_entity_poly.pdbx_strand_id
1 'polypeptide(L)'
;KTKLLKKATSMLVNEKEEKQRERETTLRERVPPLQLSGLSVQEELHQKIDVVDEERYDISVKVAKNEKETADLNIKITELRGKMKRPALKRVKISADAMLGALLGSRVKESVDFKANLKTVKKEEEKVM
;
A
#
# COMPACT_ATOMS: atom_id res chain seq x y z
N LYS A 1 -11.17 12.83 -7.72
CA LYS A 1 -10.52 11.69 -7.01
C LYS A 1 -9.06 11.51 -7.44
N THR A 2 -8.73 11.49 -8.74
CA THR A 2 -7.36 11.27 -9.24
C THR A 2 -6.32 12.30 -8.76
N LYS A 3 -6.66 13.60 -8.70
CA LYS A 3 -5.73 14.64 -8.20
C LYS A 3 -5.35 14.44 -6.73
N LEU A 4 -6.32 14.01 -5.90
CA LEU A 4 -6.10 13.76 -4.47
C LEU A 4 -5.16 12.58 -4.24
N LEU A 5 -5.39 11.46 -4.95
CA LEU A 5 -4.54 10.28 -4.85
C LEU A 5 -3.11 10.58 -5.31
N LYS A 6 -2.93 11.30 -6.43
CA LYS A 6 -1.60 11.73 -6.90
C LYS A 6 -0.86 12.54 -5.85
N LYS A 7 -1.53 13.50 -5.20
CA LYS A 7 -0.93 14.30 -4.12
C LYS A 7 -0.57 13.45 -2.91
N ALA A 8 -1.48 12.57 -2.47
CA ALA A 8 -1.23 11.69 -1.33
C ALA A 8 -0.03 10.75 -1.56
N THR A 9 0.09 10.18 -2.77
CA THR A 9 1.25 9.35 -3.13
C THR A 9 2.55 10.14 -3.09
N SER A 10 2.57 11.37 -3.62
CA SER A 10 3.75 12.23 -3.55
C SER A 10 4.13 12.58 -2.11
N MET A 11 3.14 12.90 -1.26
CA MET A 11 3.38 13.18 0.15
C MET A 11 3.94 11.96 0.90
N LEU A 12 3.44 10.76 0.61
CA LEU A 12 3.93 9.52 1.21
C LEU A 12 5.38 9.22 0.83
N VAL A 13 5.79 9.52 -0.41
CA VAL A 13 7.18 9.37 -0.84
C VAL A 13 8.08 10.35 -0.07
N ASN A 14 7.70 11.62 -0.02
CA ASN A 14 8.47 12.64 0.70
C ASN A 14 8.61 12.30 2.20
N GLU A 15 7.54 11.85 2.84
CA GLU A 15 7.56 11.45 4.26
C GLU A 15 8.52 10.27 4.51
N LYS A 16 8.57 9.29 3.59
CA LYS A 16 9.52 8.17 3.70
C LYS A 16 10.96 8.62 3.58
N GLU A 17 11.25 9.52 2.65
CA GLU A 17 12.60 10.09 2.47
C GLU A 17 13.03 10.93 3.68
N GLU A 18 12.11 11.70 4.26
CA GLU A 18 12.36 12.46 5.49
C GLU A 18 12.64 11.55 6.67
N LYS A 19 11.82 10.51 6.89
CA LYS A 19 12.03 9.50 7.93
C LYS A 19 13.36 8.75 7.78
N GLN A 20 13.78 8.48 6.54
CA GLN A 20 15.08 7.86 6.29
C GLN A 20 16.23 8.79 6.67
N ARG A 21 16.16 10.07 6.27
CA ARG A 21 17.18 11.07 6.63
C ARG A 21 17.24 11.28 8.14
N GLU A 22 16.11 11.39 8.80
CA GLU A 22 16.03 11.52 10.27
C GLU A 22 16.67 10.31 10.96
N ARG A 23 16.33 9.09 10.52
CA ARG A 23 16.96 7.86 11.03
C ARG A 23 18.48 7.88 10.87
N GLU A 24 18.99 8.27 9.71
CA GLU A 24 20.43 8.35 9.47
C GLU A 24 21.10 9.39 10.37
N THR A 25 20.50 10.56 10.55
CA THR A 25 20.99 11.61 11.45
C THR A 25 21.02 11.11 12.90
N THR A 26 19.92 10.54 13.40
CA THR A 26 19.86 10.00 14.76
C THR A 26 20.87 8.88 14.99
N LEU A 27 21.10 8.01 13.99
CA LEU A 27 22.10 6.94 14.11
C LEU A 27 23.53 7.48 14.12
N ARG A 28 23.84 8.50 13.32
CA ARG A 28 25.17 9.15 13.34
C ARG A 28 25.47 9.81 14.68
N GLU A 29 24.46 10.40 15.32
CA GLU A 29 24.59 11.00 16.64
C GLU A 29 24.74 9.95 17.76
N ARG A 30 23.91 8.90 17.74
CA ARG A 30 23.92 7.86 18.78
C ARG A 30 25.07 6.87 18.66
N VAL A 31 25.50 6.57 17.44
CA VAL A 31 26.53 5.58 17.12
C VAL A 31 27.55 6.21 16.18
N PRO A 32 28.46 7.06 16.70
CA PRO A 32 29.52 7.65 15.90
C PRO A 32 30.48 6.57 15.37
N PRO A 33 31.24 6.84 14.31
CA PRO A 33 32.23 5.91 13.76
C PRO A 33 33.22 5.44 14.83
N LEU A 34 33.45 4.13 14.88
CA LEU A 34 34.28 3.52 15.91
C LEU A 34 35.75 3.91 15.74
N GLN A 35 36.34 4.45 16.80
CA GLN A 35 37.77 4.72 16.88
C GLN A 35 38.48 3.49 17.44
N LEU A 36 39.26 2.80 16.60
CA LEU A 36 39.93 1.54 16.96
C LEU A 36 41.28 1.75 17.69
N SER A 37 41.60 2.98 18.07
CA SER A 37 42.83 3.30 18.81
C SER A 37 42.64 3.02 20.31
N GLY A 38 43.11 1.87 20.79
CA GLY A 38 43.19 1.53 22.21
C GLY A 38 42.31 0.35 22.63
N LEU A 39 42.82 -0.47 23.57
CA LEU A 39 42.18 -1.69 24.07
C LEU A 39 40.98 -1.45 25.01
N SER A 40 40.78 -0.22 25.50
CA SER A 40 39.71 0.11 26.46
C SER A 40 38.30 0.24 25.84
N VAL A 41 38.20 0.30 24.51
CA VAL A 41 36.92 0.52 23.80
C VAL A 41 36.00 -0.71 23.86
N GLN A 42 36.57 -1.91 24.06
CA GLN A 42 35.81 -3.16 24.03
C GLN A 42 34.85 -3.29 25.23
N GLU A 43 35.31 -3.01 26.45
CA GLU A 43 34.49 -3.13 27.66
C GLU A 43 33.33 -2.13 27.67
N GLU A 44 33.57 -0.89 27.24
CA GLU A 44 32.53 0.15 27.13
C GLU A 44 31.46 -0.21 26.10
N LEU A 45 31.84 -0.81 24.98
CA LEU A 45 30.88 -1.25 23.96
C LEU A 45 30.02 -2.39 24.46
N HIS A 46 30.59 -3.38 25.16
CA HIS A 46 29.84 -4.48 25.73
C HIS A 46 28.76 -3.99 26.70
N GLN A 47 29.12 -3.09 27.62
CA GLN A 47 28.15 -2.51 28.55
C GLN A 47 27.04 -1.73 27.83
N LYS A 48 27.38 -0.96 26.78
CA LYS A 48 26.38 -0.23 25.98
C LYS A 48 25.46 -1.17 25.20
N ILE A 49 25.97 -2.31 24.72
CA ILE A 49 25.15 -3.32 24.04
C ILE A 49 24.10 -3.86 24.99
N ASP A 50 24.46 -4.22 26.22
CA ASP A 50 23.51 -4.77 27.20
C ASP A 50 22.35 -3.80 27.47
N VAL A 51 22.66 -2.52 27.69
CA VAL A 51 21.66 -1.47 27.92
C VAL A 51 20.77 -1.28 26.69
N VAL A 52 21.35 -1.17 25.49
CA VAL A 52 20.58 -0.95 24.26
C VAL A 52 19.71 -2.17 23.92
N ASP A 53 20.17 -3.38 24.22
CA ASP A 53 19.41 -4.60 23.98
C ASP A 53 18.20 -4.72 24.92
N GLU A 54 18.33 -4.28 26.18
CA GLU A 54 17.21 -4.15 27.10
C GLU A 54 16.19 -3.12 26.59
N GLU A 55 16.64 -1.93 26.22
CA GLU A 55 15.76 -0.89 25.64
C GLU A 55 15.06 -1.38 24.36
N ARG A 56 15.78 -2.10 23.49
CA ARG A 56 15.23 -2.70 22.27
C ARG A 56 14.13 -3.70 22.60
N TYR A 57 14.34 -4.52 23.62
CA TYR A 57 13.35 -5.49 24.07
C TYR A 57 12.06 -4.80 24.53
N ASP A 58 12.18 -3.78 25.38
CA ASP A 58 11.03 -2.99 25.87
C ASP A 58 10.26 -2.32 24.74
N ILE A 59 10.97 -1.73 23.77
CA ILE A 59 10.34 -1.12 22.59
C ILE A 59 9.62 -2.19 21.77
N SER A 60 10.24 -3.35 21.54
CA SER A 60 9.63 -4.46 20.80
C SER A 60 8.34 -4.94 21.46
N VAL A 61 8.32 -5.08 22.79
CA VAL A 61 7.12 -5.46 23.54
C VAL A 61 6.02 -4.42 23.40
N LYS A 62 6.35 -3.11 23.47
CA LYS A 62 5.37 -2.02 23.27
C LYS A 62 4.79 -2.04 21.85
N VAL A 63 5.61 -2.25 20.83
CA VAL A 63 5.16 -2.38 19.44
C VAL A 63 4.24 -3.58 19.28
N ALA A 64 4.63 -4.76 19.78
CA ALA A 64 3.83 -5.98 19.71
C ALA A 64 2.46 -5.83 20.41
N LYS A 65 2.41 -5.11 21.54
CA LYS A 65 1.15 -4.79 22.23
C LYS A 65 0.23 -3.95 21.34
N ASN A 66 0.76 -2.91 20.70
CA ASN A 66 -0.01 -2.05 19.80
C ASN A 66 -0.48 -2.80 18.55
N GLU A 67 0.35 -3.68 18.00
CA GLU A 67 -0.03 -4.54 16.86
C GLU A 67 -1.18 -5.48 17.22
N LYS A 68 -1.10 -6.12 18.41
CA LYS A 68 -2.17 -6.97 18.92
C LYS A 68 -3.47 -6.20 19.10
N GLU A 69 -3.42 -5.02 19.73
CA GLU A 69 -4.59 -4.17 19.91
C GLU A 69 -5.19 -3.73 18.57
N THR A 70 -4.35 -3.37 17.60
CA THR A 70 -4.78 -3.02 16.24
C THR A 70 -5.46 -4.21 15.56
N ALA A 71 -4.94 -5.42 15.71
CA ALA A 71 -5.55 -6.65 15.17
C ALA A 71 -6.91 -6.92 15.82
N ASP A 72 -7.00 -6.83 17.14
CA ASP A 72 -8.25 -7.02 17.90
C ASP A 72 -9.30 -5.98 17.50
N LEU A 73 -8.91 -4.72 17.33
CA LEU A 73 -9.79 -3.65 16.85
C LEU A 73 -10.25 -3.89 15.42
N ASN A 74 -9.37 -4.35 14.53
CA ASN A 74 -9.74 -4.70 13.15
C ASN A 74 -10.76 -5.83 13.09
N ILE A 75 -10.65 -6.84 13.96
CA ILE A 75 -11.65 -7.91 14.10
C ILE A 75 -12.99 -7.31 14.53
N LYS A 76 -13.00 -6.51 15.61
CA LYS A 76 -14.23 -5.85 16.10
C LYS A 76 -14.87 -4.97 15.03
N ILE A 77 -14.08 -4.18 14.29
CA ILE A 77 -14.58 -3.36 13.18
C ILE A 77 -15.22 -4.25 12.10
N THR A 78 -14.59 -5.38 11.77
CA THR A 78 -15.12 -6.31 10.76
C THR A 78 -16.45 -6.93 11.21
N GLU A 79 -16.57 -7.30 12.49
CA GLU A 79 -17.80 -7.82 13.07
C GLU A 79 -18.92 -6.75 13.10
N LEU A 80 -18.59 -5.53 13.53
CA LEU A 80 -19.52 -4.39 13.63
C LEU A 80 -19.98 -3.85 12.28
N ARG A 81 -19.12 -3.85 11.26
CA ARG A 81 -19.51 -3.53 9.87
C ARG A 81 -20.53 -4.52 9.31
N GLY A 82 -20.81 -5.59 10.07
CA GLY A 82 -21.64 -6.71 9.68
C GLY A 82 -20.85 -7.59 8.73
N LYS A 83 -21.08 -8.91 8.80
CA LYS A 83 -20.86 -9.77 7.64
C LYS A 83 -21.64 -9.12 6.50
N MET A 84 -21.01 -8.34 5.61
CA MET A 84 -21.41 -8.35 4.21
C MET A 84 -21.37 -9.83 3.90
N LYS A 85 -22.53 -10.50 3.96
CA LYS A 85 -22.66 -11.90 3.64
C LYS A 85 -21.94 -11.99 2.30
N ARG A 86 -20.81 -12.70 2.24
CA ARG A 86 -20.25 -13.10 0.94
C ARG A 86 -21.49 -13.55 0.16
N PRO A 87 -21.84 -12.93 -0.98
CA PRO A 87 -23.02 -13.32 -1.72
C PRO A 87 -22.94 -14.83 -1.82
N ALA A 88 -23.95 -15.54 -1.29
CA ALA A 88 -23.94 -17.00 -1.31
C ALA A 88 -23.59 -17.43 -2.74
N LEU A 89 -22.70 -18.40 -2.92
CA LEU A 89 -22.29 -18.88 -4.25
C LEU A 89 -23.54 -19.36 -4.98
N LYS A 90 -24.18 -18.46 -5.74
CA LYS A 90 -25.32 -18.78 -6.58
C LYS A 90 -24.76 -19.46 -7.81
N ARG A 91 -25.35 -20.57 -8.25
CA ARG A 91 -25.09 -21.12 -9.59
C ARG A 91 -25.47 -20.04 -10.60
N VAL A 92 -24.46 -19.32 -11.11
CA VAL A 92 -24.66 -18.31 -12.15
C VAL A 92 -24.82 -19.07 -13.46
N LYS A 93 -25.99 -18.91 -14.09
CA LYS A 93 -26.19 -19.41 -15.46
C LYS A 93 -25.25 -18.63 -16.38
N ILE A 94 -24.71 -19.30 -17.41
CA ILE A 94 -23.83 -18.68 -18.42
C ILE A 94 -24.50 -17.39 -18.91
N SER A 95 -23.78 -16.26 -18.87
CA SER A 95 -24.32 -14.97 -19.31
C SER A 95 -24.65 -15.01 -20.79
N ALA A 96 -25.57 -14.15 -21.24
CA ALA A 96 -25.93 -14.04 -22.65
C ALA A 96 -24.68 -13.82 -23.52
N ASP A 97 -23.74 -12.98 -23.06
CA ASP A 97 -22.47 -12.73 -23.77
C ASP A 97 -21.58 -13.98 -23.89
N ALA A 98 -21.51 -14.79 -22.84
CA ALA A 98 -20.74 -16.04 -22.85
C ALA A 98 -21.42 -17.11 -23.72
N MET A 99 -22.76 -17.16 -23.75
CA MET A 99 -23.50 -18.05 -24.67
C MET A 99 -23.33 -17.60 -26.13
N LEU A 100 -23.45 -16.30 -26.41
CA LEU A 100 -23.30 -15.75 -27.75
C LEU A 100 -21.87 -15.90 -28.27
N GLY A 101 -20.87 -15.66 -27.42
CA GLY A 101 -19.46 -15.89 -27.77
C GLY A 101 -19.15 -17.37 -28.06
N ALA A 102 -19.79 -18.31 -27.36
CA ALA A 102 -19.61 -19.74 -27.60
C ALA A 102 -20.36 -20.24 -28.85
N LEU A 103 -21.55 -19.72 -29.13
CA LEU A 103 -22.38 -20.15 -30.27
C LEU A 103 -22.00 -19.46 -31.59
N LEU A 104 -21.58 -18.19 -31.54
CA LEU A 104 -21.38 -17.35 -32.73
C LEU A 104 -19.91 -16.97 -32.96
N GLY A 105 -19.01 -17.40 -32.07
CA GLY A 105 -17.57 -17.17 -32.18
C GLY A 105 -17.23 -15.68 -32.31
N SER A 106 -16.34 -15.35 -33.25
CA SER A 106 -15.84 -13.99 -33.45
C SER A 106 -16.84 -13.01 -34.11
N ARG A 107 -18.02 -13.46 -34.56
CA ARG A 107 -18.99 -12.58 -35.24
C ARG A 107 -19.64 -11.53 -34.32
N VAL A 108 -19.64 -11.74 -33.00
CA VAL A 108 -20.23 -10.82 -32.00
C VAL A 108 -19.16 -10.27 -31.04
N LYS A 109 -17.93 -10.07 -31.54
CA LYS A 109 -16.86 -9.35 -30.82
C LYS A 109 -17.00 -7.82 -30.91
N GLU A 110 -18.16 -7.31 -31.28
CA GLU A 110 -18.48 -5.91 -31.05
C GLU A 110 -18.77 -5.77 -29.57
N SER A 111 -17.86 -5.11 -28.84
CA SER A 111 -18.13 -4.70 -27.48
C SER A 111 -19.51 -4.03 -27.47
N VAL A 112 -20.37 -4.41 -26.53
CA VAL A 112 -21.59 -3.66 -26.23
C VAL A 112 -21.19 -2.36 -25.52
N ASP A 113 -20.20 -1.66 -26.06
CA ASP A 113 -19.89 -0.30 -25.72
C ASP A 113 -21.08 0.50 -26.21
N PHE A 114 -21.89 0.97 -25.27
CA PHE A 114 -22.98 1.91 -25.53
C PHE A 114 -22.52 3.12 -26.36
N LYS A 115 -21.21 3.41 -26.31
CA LYS A 115 -20.51 4.44 -27.06
C LYS A 115 -20.28 4.12 -28.54
N ALA A 116 -20.24 2.85 -28.94
CA ALA A 116 -19.98 2.42 -30.31
C ALA A 116 -21.14 2.77 -31.27
N ASN A 117 -22.38 2.81 -30.75
CA ASN A 117 -23.57 3.17 -31.52
C ASN A 117 -23.86 4.69 -31.58
N LEU A 118 -23.02 5.53 -30.98
CA LEU A 118 -23.17 6.98 -31.06
C LEU A 118 -22.43 7.53 -32.30
N LYS A 119 -23.16 8.15 -33.23
CA LYS A 119 -22.55 8.87 -34.38
C LYS A 119 -21.68 10.01 -33.86
N THR A 120 -20.36 9.89 -33.98
CA THR A 120 -19.44 11.02 -33.81
C THR A 120 -19.43 11.87 -35.07
N VAL A 121 -19.89 13.12 -34.98
CA VAL A 121 -19.74 14.09 -36.07
C VAL A 121 -18.25 14.42 -36.21
N LYS A 122 -17.65 14.08 -37.36
CA LYS A 122 -16.32 14.57 -37.72
C LYS A 122 -16.44 16.09 -37.90
N LYS A 123 -15.87 16.87 -36.99
CA LYS A 123 -15.61 18.29 -37.25
C LYS A 123 -14.47 18.34 -38.25
N GLU A 124 -14.78 18.72 -39.49
CA GLU A 124 -13.75 19.18 -40.41
C GLU A 124 -13.14 20.44 -39.79
N GLU A 125 -11.81 20.45 -39.66
CA GLU A 125 -11.08 21.65 -39.24
C GLU A 125 -11.24 22.69 -40.34
N GLU A 126 -12.05 23.72 -40.06
CA GLU A 126 -12.14 24.91 -40.91
C GLU A 126 -10.74 25.55 -40.92
N LYS A 127 -10.05 25.45 -42.06
CA LYS A 127 -8.81 26.17 -42.29
C LYS A 127 -9.11 27.66 -42.19
N VAL A 128 -8.59 28.27 -41.13
CA VAL A 128 -8.50 29.72 -41.00
C VAL A 128 -7.69 30.26 -42.18
N MET A 129 -8.33 31.02 -43.07
CA MET A 129 -7.68 32.02 -43.92
C MET A 129 -7.71 33.37 -43.22
#